data_AF-A0A419E229-F1
#
_entry.id   AF-A0A419E229-F1
#
_cell.length_a   1.000
_cell.length_b   1.000
_cell.length_c   1.000
_cell.angle_alpha   90.00
_cell.angle_beta   90.00
_cell.angle_gamma   90.00
#
_symmetry.space_group_name_H-M   'P 1'
#
loop_
_entity.id
_entity.type
_entity.pdbx_description
1 polymer ?
#
loop_
_entity_poly.entity_id
_entity_poly.type
_entity_poly.pdbx_seq_one_letter_code
_entity_poly.pdbx_strand_id
1 'polypeptide(L)'
;METETPVTEVKPTPKKSSGLSVLLIVLLFAVVGLGIWGFVMSSNLKTTQAAEVDLQKKFDSLTSETNTLSADLEQAGADLEKAKAALEKAKKDLSTAQADLAKSQETVVADKADIEKAIKYLDVAVGLFVESDNIDETRARIRSLNDSALTEKFETYYSSRSNPDFSGWLGHLFQTIADLLK
;
A
#
# COMPACT_ATOMS: atom_id res chain seq x y z
N MET A 1 -12.75 142.46 13.98
CA MET A 1 -11.37 142.42 13.43
C MET A 1 -10.71 141.22 14.08
N GLU A 2 -10.96 140.02 13.58
CA GLU A 2 -10.23 139.38 12.45
C GLU A 2 -8.71 139.36 12.67
N THR A 3 -8.13 138.19 12.88
CA THR A 3 -7.42 137.46 11.81
C THR A 3 -7.14 136.01 12.22
N GLU A 4 -7.30 135.12 11.25
CA GLU A 4 -7.15 133.66 11.28
C GLU A 4 -5.68 133.20 11.11
N THR A 5 -5.36 131.95 11.48
CA THR A 5 -5.01 130.87 10.52
C THR A 5 -4.76 129.51 11.23
N PRO A 6 -4.90 128.36 10.54
CA PRO A 6 -5.33 127.08 11.13
C PRO A 6 -4.32 125.93 11.02
N VAL A 7 -4.57 124.83 11.74
CA VAL A 7 -3.92 123.51 11.50
C VAL A 7 -5.01 122.46 11.28
N THR A 8 -4.89 121.77 10.15
CA THR A 8 -5.79 120.76 9.59
C THR A 8 -5.64 119.41 10.31
N GLU A 9 -6.74 118.84 10.80
CA GLU A 9 -6.78 117.46 11.30
C GLU A 9 -7.71 116.59 10.45
N VAL A 10 -7.13 115.51 9.92
CA VAL A 10 -7.72 114.61 8.94
C VAL A 10 -8.68 113.64 9.62
N LYS A 11 -9.92 113.61 9.13
CA LYS A 11 -11.00 112.70 9.51
C LYS A 11 -10.69 111.25 9.09
N PRO A 12 -10.65 110.26 10.00
CA PRO A 12 -10.78 108.86 9.61
C PRO A 12 -12.27 108.48 9.64
N THR A 13 -12.81 108.15 8.48
CA THR A 13 -14.08 107.43 8.33
C THR A 13 -13.92 105.99 8.83
N PRO A 14 -14.71 105.51 9.80
CA PRO A 14 -14.73 104.09 10.11
C PRO A 14 -15.47 103.33 9.01
N LYS A 15 -14.69 102.51 8.30
CA LYS A 15 -15.06 101.52 7.29
C LYS A 15 -16.16 100.58 7.82
N LYS A 16 -17.31 100.57 7.15
CA LYS A 16 -18.41 99.61 7.33
C LYS A 16 -18.14 98.38 6.45
N SER A 17 -17.48 97.33 6.95
CA SER A 17 -17.37 96.04 6.23
C SER A 17 -16.97 94.81 7.09
N SER A 18 -17.47 94.65 8.33
CA SER A 18 -17.09 93.52 9.20
C SER A 18 -17.85 92.21 8.93
N GLY A 19 -19.09 92.27 8.45
CA GLY A 19 -19.91 91.06 8.24
C GLY A 19 -19.45 90.17 7.08
N LEU A 20 -18.93 90.77 6.00
CA LEU A 20 -18.51 90.02 4.81
C LEU A 20 -17.23 89.22 5.05
N SER A 21 -16.29 89.75 5.85
CA SER A 21 -15.04 89.05 6.19
C SER A 21 -15.28 87.85 7.10
N VAL A 22 -16.15 87.96 8.09
CA VAL A 22 -16.48 86.84 8.99
C VAL A 22 -17.21 85.74 8.23
N LEU A 23 -18.15 86.10 7.34
CA LEU A 23 -18.84 85.15 6.49
C LEU A 23 -17.87 84.40 5.56
N LEU A 24 -16.89 85.10 4.98
CA LEU A 24 -15.84 84.52 4.14
C LEU A 24 -14.95 83.52 4.91
N ILE A 25 -14.62 83.82 6.16
CA ILE A 25 -13.82 82.94 7.01
C ILE A 25 -14.59 81.67 7.36
N VAL A 26 -15.88 81.78 7.74
CA VAL A 26 -16.73 80.61 8.02
C VAL A 26 -16.89 79.74 6.77
N LEU A 27 -17.04 80.35 5.60
CA LEU A 27 -17.17 79.64 4.33
C LEU A 27 -15.86 78.92 3.96
N LEU A 28 -14.70 79.53 4.22
CA LEU A 28 -13.39 78.88 4.07
C LEU A 28 -13.24 77.67 5.01
N PHE A 29 -13.60 77.78 6.28
CA PHE A 29 -13.54 76.65 7.22
C PHE A 29 -14.50 75.53 6.83
N ALA A 30 -15.70 75.85 6.33
CA ALA A 30 -16.65 74.86 5.82
C ALA A 30 -16.10 74.11 4.60
N VAL A 31 -15.46 74.81 3.66
CA VAL A 31 -14.83 74.20 2.48
C VAL A 31 -13.64 73.32 2.86
N VAL A 32 -12.80 73.76 3.79
CA VAL A 32 -11.67 72.95 4.30
C VAL A 32 -12.17 71.71 5.05
N GLY A 33 -13.22 71.83 5.86
CA GLY A 33 -13.84 70.71 6.57
C GLY A 33 -14.42 69.66 5.62
N LEU A 34 -15.08 70.09 4.54
CA LEU A 34 -15.58 69.19 3.49
C LEU A 34 -14.43 68.48 2.74
N GLY A 35 -13.32 69.18 2.50
CA GLY A 35 -12.12 68.59 1.88
C GLY A 35 -11.48 67.50 2.75
N ILE A 36 -11.34 67.74 4.06
CA ILE A 36 -10.81 66.76 5.03
C ILE A 36 -11.74 65.54 5.11
N TRP A 37 -13.06 65.76 5.21
CA TRP A 37 -14.03 64.67 5.25
C TRP A 37 -14.02 63.82 3.97
N GLY A 38 -13.97 64.47 2.79
CA GLY A 38 -13.85 63.78 1.50
C GLY A 38 -12.55 62.97 1.38
N PHE A 39 -11.42 63.47 1.89
CA PHE A 39 -10.15 62.75 1.90
C PHE A 39 -10.18 61.52 2.81
N VAL A 40 -10.76 61.65 4.01
CA VAL A 40 -10.93 60.53 4.96
C VAL A 40 -11.83 59.45 4.35
N MET A 41 -12.95 59.85 3.73
CA MET A 41 -13.86 58.90 3.09
C MET A 41 -13.21 58.20 1.89
N SER A 42 -12.47 58.94 1.07
CA SER A 42 -11.70 58.37 -0.05
C SER A 42 -10.62 57.39 0.42
N SER A 43 -9.93 57.69 1.53
CA SER A 43 -8.92 56.81 2.11
C SER A 43 -9.54 55.51 2.65
N ASN A 44 -10.65 55.63 3.39
CA ASN A 44 -11.38 54.47 3.90
C ASN A 44 -11.93 53.57 2.78
N LEU A 45 -12.42 54.16 1.68
CA LEU A 45 -12.87 53.40 0.51
C LEU A 45 -11.72 52.62 -0.13
N LYS A 46 -10.54 53.23 -0.27
CA LYS A 46 -9.35 52.55 -0.80
C LYS A 46 -8.90 51.40 0.09
N THR A 47 -8.90 51.59 1.41
CA THR A 47 -8.53 50.51 2.35
C THR A 47 -9.55 49.37 2.33
N THR A 48 -10.85 49.68 2.27
CA THR A 48 -11.90 48.66 2.18
C THR A 48 -11.81 47.90 0.85
N GLN A 49 -11.58 48.59 -0.26
CA GLN A 49 -11.36 47.97 -1.57
C GLN A 49 -10.14 47.05 -1.56
N ALA A 50 -9.04 47.47 -0.93
CA ALA A 50 -7.85 46.62 -0.80
C ALA A 50 -8.11 45.38 0.07
N ALA A 51 -8.87 45.52 1.15
CA ALA A 51 -9.27 44.39 2.00
C ALA A 51 -10.17 43.41 1.26
N GLU A 52 -11.13 43.89 0.47
CA GLU A 52 -12.01 43.05 -0.36
C GLU A 52 -11.21 42.24 -1.39
N VAL A 53 -10.24 42.87 -2.07
CA VAL A 53 -9.35 42.17 -3.01
C VAL A 53 -8.51 41.10 -2.31
N ASP A 54 -8.02 41.37 -1.09
CA ASP A 54 -7.27 40.37 -0.30
C ASP A 54 -8.15 39.20 0.13
N LEU A 55 -9.37 39.48 0.58
CA LEU A 55 -10.37 38.47 0.92
C LEU A 55 -10.75 37.61 -0.29
N GLN A 56 -10.94 38.22 -1.46
CA GLN A 56 -11.22 37.49 -2.70
C GLN A 56 -10.06 36.55 -3.05
N LYS A 57 -8.81 37.03 -2.98
CA LYS A 57 -7.63 36.19 -3.23
C LYS A 57 -7.55 35.01 -2.26
N LYS A 58 -7.81 35.24 -0.97
CA LYS A 58 -7.86 34.17 0.04
C LYS A 58 -8.97 33.18 -0.28
N PHE A 59 -10.16 33.66 -0.63
CA PHE A 59 -11.28 32.81 -1.01
C PHE A 59 -10.94 31.93 -2.22
N ASP A 60 -10.34 32.52 -3.27
CA ASP A 60 -9.93 31.78 -4.46
C ASP A 60 -8.85 30.73 -4.12
N SER A 61 -7.89 31.09 -3.25
CA SER A 61 -6.86 30.17 -2.76
C SER A 61 -7.45 28.99 -1.97
N LEU A 62 -8.31 29.26 -1.00
CA LEU A 62 -8.97 28.21 -0.21
C LEU A 62 -9.86 27.32 -1.09
N THR A 63 -10.53 27.90 -2.08
CA THR A 63 -11.33 27.15 -3.05
C THR A 63 -10.43 26.19 -3.85
N SER A 64 -9.28 26.68 -4.32
CA SER A 64 -8.30 25.84 -5.02
C SER A 64 -7.76 24.72 -4.13
N GLU A 65 -7.35 25.03 -2.90
CA GLU A 65 -6.87 24.03 -1.94
C GLU A 65 -7.92 22.97 -1.63
N THR A 66 -9.18 23.38 -1.45
CA THR A 66 -10.30 22.46 -1.22
C THR A 66 -10.48 21.50 -2.40
N ASN A 67 -10.38 22.00 -3.63
CA ASN A 67 -10.48 21.15 -4.82
C ASN A 67 -9.33 20.15 -4.90
N THR A 68 -8.10 20.57 -4.59
CA THR A 68 -6.94 19.67 -4.53
C THR A 68 -7.11 18.60 -3.46
N LEU A 69 -7.51 18.98 -2.24
CA LEU A 69 -7.78 18.05 -1.15
C LEU A 69 -8.88 17.05 -1.49
N SER A 70 -9.91 17.48 -2.21
CA SER A 70 -10.97 16.58 -2.69
C SER A 70 -10.44 15.55 -3.68
N ALA A 71 -9.60 15.98 -4.63
CA ALA A 71 -8.98 15.07 -5.59
C ALA A 71 -8.01 14.08 -4.91
N ASP A 72 -7.21 14.55 -3.95
CA ASP A 72 -6.30 13.70 -3.18
C ASP A 72 -7.07 12.67 -2.34
N LEU A 73 -8.20 13.05 -1.76
CA LEU A 73 -9.08 12.15 -1.01
C LEU A 73 -9.67 11.05 -1.91
N GLU A 74 -10.15 11.41 -3.10
CA GLU A 74 -10.66 10.47 -4.09
C GLU A 74 -9.57 9.47 -4.52
N GLN A 75 -8.36 9.98 -4.79
CA GLN A 75 -7.22 9.16 -5.17
C GLN A 75 -6.81 8.21 -4.04
N ALA A 76 -6.72 8.70 -2.80
CA ALA A 76 -6.43 7.88 -1.64
C ALA A 76 -7.48 6.79 -1.41
N GLY A 77 -8.77 7.10 -1.66
CA GLY A 77 -9.85 6.13 -1.63
C GLY A 77 -9.68 5.02 -2.68
N ALA A 78 -9.35 5.39 -3.92
CA ALA A 78 -9.11 4.44 -5.01
C ALA A 78 -7.90 3.53 -4.71
N ASP A 79 -6.82 4.08 -4.16
CA ASP A 79 -5.62 3.31 -3.83
C ASP A 79 -5.85 2.39 -2.62
N LEU A 80 -6.66 2.81 -1.65
CA LEU A 80 -7.09 1.96 -0.53
C LEU A 80 -7.87 0.74 -1.03
N GLU A 81 -8.81 0.91 -1.95
CA GLU A 81 -9.58 -0.20 -2.52
C GLU A 81 -8.70 -1.16 -3.33
N LYS A 82 -7.74 -0.65 -4.11
CA LYS A 82 -6.72 -1.50 -4.77
C LYS A 82 -5.90 -2.29 -3.76
N ALA A 83 -5.47 -1.65 -2.67
CA ALA A 83 -4.69 -2.32 -1.63
C ALA A 83 -5.49 -3.43 -0.93
N LYS A 84 -6.78 -3.20 -0.65
CA LYS A 84 -7.68 -4.24 -0.12
C LYS A 84 -7.82 -5.41 -1.08
N ALA A 85 -8.03 -5.16 -2.37
CA ALA A 85 -8.14 -6.22 -3.37
C ALA A 85 -6.83 -7.05 -3.48
N ALA A 86 -5.67 -6.38 -3.44
CA ALA A 86 -4.38 -7.04 -3.44
C ALA A 86 -4.17 -7.90 -2.18
N LEU A 87 -4.59 -7.41 -1.01
CA LEU A 87 -4.50 -8.15 0.25
C LEU A 87 -5.37 -9.42 0.23
N GLU A 88 -6.61 -9.34 -0.27
CA GLU A 88 -7.48 -10.51 -0.37
C GLU A 88 -6.93 -11.55 -1.36
N LYS A 89 -6.35 -11.10 -2.47
CA LYS A 89 -5.64 -12.00 -3.38
C LYS A 89 -4.46 -12.69 -2.69
N ALA A 90 -3.63 -11.93 -1.98
CA ALA A 90 -2.47 -12.48 -1.26
C ALA A 90 -2.88 -13.52 -0.19
N LYS A 91 -3.99 -13.31 0.51
CA LYS A 91 -4.54 -14.29 1.47
C LYS A 91 -4.94 -15.60 0.77
N LYS A 92 -5.59 -15.51 -0.40
CA LYS A 92 -5.98 -16.69 -1.18
C LYS A 92 -4.77 -17.45 -1.72
N ASP A 93 -3.77 -16.73 -2.21
CA ASP A 93 -2.52 -17.32 -2.70
C ASP A 93 -1.77 -18.01 -1.56
N LEU A 94 -1.72 -17.40 -0.38
CA LEU A 94 -1.12 -18.00 0.83
C LEU A 94 -1.83 -19.29 1.25
N SER A 95 -3.16 -19.31 1.25
CA SER A 95 -3.95 -20.52 1.58
C SER A 95 -3.68 -21.65 0.59
N THR A 96 -3.57 -21.33 -0.70
CA THR A 96 -3.24 -22.31 -1.74
C THR A 96 -1.84 -22.88 -1.53
N ALA A 97 -0.85 -22.02 -1.28
CA ALA A 97 0.53 -22.43 -1.01
C ALA A 97 0.65 -23.33 0.24
N GLN A 98 -0.15 -23.07 1.29
CA GLN A 98 -0.21 -23.92 2.47
C GLN A 98 -0.78 -25.32 2.16
N ALA A 99 -1.82 -25.40 1.34
CA ALA A 99 -2.39 -26.67 0.92
C ALA A 99 -1.42 -27.49 0.05
N ASP A 100 -0.70 -26.83 -0.85
CA ASP A 100 0.31 -27.48 -1.69
C ASP A 100 1.51 -27.96 -0.87
N LEU A 101 1.93 -27.18 0.14
CA LEU A 101 2.98 -27.59 1.07
C LEU A 101 2.57 -28.85 1.86
N ALA A 102 1.33 -28.92 2.35
CA ALA A 102 0.83 -30.08 3.07
C ALA A 102 0.85 -31.34 2.19
N LYS A 103 0.38 -31.24 0.94
CA LYS A 103 0.45 -32.34 -0.04
C LYS A 103 1.89 -32.78 -0.32
N SER A 104 2.80 -31.81 -0.49
CA SER A 104 4.21 -32.13 -0.71
C SER A 104 4.83 -32.84 0.49
N GLN A 105 4.46 -32.47 1.72
CA GLN A 105 4.90 -33.16 2.93
C GLN A 105 4.36 -34.60 2.99
N GLU A 106 3.10 -34.81 2.62
CA GLU A 106 2.50 -36.16 2.53
C GLU A 106 3.23 -37.02 1.49
N THR A 107 3.52 -36.48 0.31
CA THR A 107 4.29 -37.18 -0.74
C THR A 107 5.68 -37.55 -0.24
N VAL A 108 6.42 -36.63 0.39
CA VAL A 108 7.76 -36.92 0.91
C VAL A 108 7.75 -38.04 1.96
N VAL A 109 6.71 -38.10 2.81
CA VAL A 109 6.55 -39.18 3.79
C VAL A 109 6.26 -40.51 3.10
N ALA A 110 5.41 -40.51 2.07
CA ALA A 110 5.11 -41.70 1.27
C ALA A 110 6.36 -42.20 0.53
N ASP A 111 7.06 -41.32 -0.19
CA ASP A 111 8.30 -41.63 -0.92
C ASP A 111 9.36 -42.19 0.02
N LYS A 112 9.50 -41.63 1.23
CA LYS A 112 10.42 -42.16 2.24
C LYS A 112 10.07 -43.60 2.63
N ALA A 113 8.79 -43.88 2.86
CA ALA A 113 8.34 -45.23 3.19
C ALA A 113 8.58 -46.21 2.04
N ASP A 114 8.35 -45.78 0.80
CA ASP A 114 8.58 -46.59 -0.39
C ASP A 114 10.08 -46.86 -0.62
N ILE A 115 10.94 -45.86 -0.40
CA ILE A 115 12.40 -46.03 -0.42
C ILE A 115 12.86 -47.01 0.66
N GLU A 116 12.38 -46.87 1.91
CA GLU A 116 12.71 -47.80 2.99
C GLU A 116 12.28 -49.23 2.65
N LYS A 117 11.14 -49.39 1.97
CA LYS A 117 10.68 -50.69 1.48
C LYS A 117 11.58 -51.19 0.35
N ALA A 118 11.88 -50.38 -0.66
CA ALA A 118 12.75 -50.74 -1.78
C ALA A 118 14.14 -51.19 -1.31
N ILE A 119 14.73 -50.52 -0.31
CA ILE A 119 16.00 -50.92 0.30
C ILE A 119 15.93 -52.36 0.85
N LYS A 120 14.85 -52.73 1.53
CA LYS A 120 14.71 -54.10 2.05
C LYS A 120 14.57 -55.16 0.95
N TYR A 121 13.93 -54.82 -0.17
CA TYR A 121 13.85 -55.72 -1.33
C TYR A 121 15.21 -55.81 -2.04
N LEU A 122 15.95 -54.71 -2.10
CA LEU A 122 17.31 -54.71 -2.64
C LEU A 122 18.26 -55.53 -1.77
N ASP A 123 18.11 -55.50 -0.44
CA ASP A 123 18.87 -56.36 0.49
C ASP A 123 18.68 -57.86 0.20
N VAL A 124 17.44 -58.28 -0.12
CA VAL A 124 17.17 -59.65 -0.60
C VAL A 124 17.89 -59.95 -1.92
N ALA A 125 17.89 -59.01 -2.87
CA ALA A 125 18.58 -59.21 -4.14
C ALA A 125 20.11 -59.29 -3.96
N VAL A 126 20.69 -58.42 -3.12
CA VAL A 126 22.12 -58.38 -2.84
C VAL A 126 22.58 -59.66 -2.14
N GLY A 127 21.84 -60.15 -1.14
CA GLY A 127 22.16 -61.42 -0.46
C GLY A 127 22.28 -62.59 -1.45
N LEU A 128 21.37 -62.65 -2.43
CA LEU A 128 21.35 -63.72 -3.44
C LEU A 128 22.55 -63.67 -4.41
N PHE A 129 22.97 -62.48 -4.84
CA PHE A 129 23.93 -62.33 -5.95
C PHE A 129 25.35 -61.94 -5.53
N VAL A 130 25.50 -61.26 -4.39
CA VAL A 130 26.77 -60.64 -3.99
C VAL A 130 27.36 -61.34 -2.77
N GLU A 131 26.55 -61.58 -1.73
CA GLU A 131 27.03 -62.13 -0.46
C GLU A 131 27.15 -63.65 -0.49
N SER A 132 26.70 -64.29 -1.57
CA SER A 132 26.61 -65.75 -1.70
C SER A 132 25.84 -66.39 -0.54
N ASP A 133 24.83 -65.67 -0.02
CA ASP A 133 23.98 -66.15 1.05
C ASP A 133 23.45 -67.54 0.68
N ASN A 134 23.40 -68.43 1.66
CA ASN A 134 22.72 -69.69 1.42
C ASN A 134 21.22 -69.41 1.22
N ILE A 135 20.55 -70.33 0.54
CA ILE A 135 19.15 -70.10 0.18
C ILE A 135 18.21 -70.03 1.40
N ASP A 136 18.62 -70.57 2.55
CA ASP A 136 17.86 -70.48 3.80
C ASP A 136 17.95 -69.08 4.45
N GLU A 137 19.10 -68.41 4.34
CA GLU A 137 19.27 -67.01 4.74
C GLU A 137 18.43 -66.08 3.86
N THR A 138 18.47 -66.27 2.55
CA THR A 138 17.61 -65.52 1.61
C THR A 138 16.13 -65.73 1.93
N ARG A 139 15.74 -66.97 2.27
CA ARG A 139 14.37 -67.31 2.70
C ARG A 139 13.96 -66.58 3.98
N ALA A 140 14.86 -66.48 4.95
CA ALA A 140 14.62 -65.74 6.18
C ALA A 140 14.43 -64.24 5.92
N ARG A 141 15.27 -63.62 5.09
CA ARG A 141 15.15 -62.22 4.68
C ARG A 141 13.81 -61.95 3.97
N ILE A 142 13.40 -62.80 3.02
CA ILE A 142 12.12 -62.67 2.31
C ILE A 142 10.93 -62.71 3.28
N ARG A 143 10.92 -63.65 4.23
CA ARG A 143 9.85 -63.74 5.23
C ARG A 143 9.78 -62.50 6.13
N SER A 144 10.92 -61.85 6.39
CA SER A 144 10.97 -60.61 7.18
C SER A 144 10.34 -59.40 6.47
N LEU A 145 10.18 -59.45 5.14
CA LEU A 145 9.52 -58.40 4.36
C LEU A 145 8.00 -58.33 4.58
N ASN A 146 7.39 -59.39 5.11
CA ASN A 146 5.94 -59.55 5.23
C ASN A 146 5.18 -59.37 3.89
N ASP A 147 5.83 -59.66 2.76
CA ASP A 147 5.21 -59.67 1.43
C ASP A 147 4.79 -61.11 1.09
N SER A 148 3.49 -61.38 1.17
CA SER A 148 2.94 -62.71 0.91
C SER A 148 3.15 -63.16 -0.55
N ALA A 149 3.06 -62.26 -1.52
CA ALA A 149 3.20 -62.60 -2.94
C ALA A 149 4.65 -62.93 -3.29
N LEU A 150 5.60 -62.13 -2.80
CA LEU A 150 7.02 -62.41 -2.95
C LEU A 150 7.42 -63.71 -2.23
N THR A 151 6.90 -63.91 -1.02
CA THR A 151 7.15 -65.13 -0.23
C THR A 151 6.61 -66.36 -0.93
N GLU A 152 5.37 -66.36 -1.40
CA GLU A 152 4.76 -67.50 -2.09
C GLU A 152 5.53 -67.89 -3.36
N LYS A 153 5.92 -66.91 -4.17
CA LYS A 153 6.73 -67.14 -5.37
C LYS A 153 8.10 -67.74 -5.03
N PHE A 154 8.74 -67.25 -3.98
CA PHE A 154 10.00 -67.80 -3.52
C PHE A 154 9.83 -69.23 -3.00
N GLU A 155 8.78 -69.52 -2.23
CA GLU A 155 8.52 -70.87 -1.69
C GLU A 155 8.22 -71.89 -2.79
N THR A 156 7.54 -71.45 -3.85
CA THR A 156 7.32 -72.25 -5.06
C THR A 156 8.66 -72.61 -5.71
N TYR A 157 9.52 -71.62 -5.94
CA TYR A 157 10.88 -71.86 -6.44
C TYR A 157 11.72 -72.74 -5.50
N TYR A 158 11.66 -72.49 -4.20
CA TYR A 158 12.42 -73.24 -3.19
C TYR A 158 12.10 -74.74 -3.23
N SER A 159 10.82 -75.06 -3.46
CA SER A 159 10.31 -76.43 -3.51
C SER A 159 10.56 -77.11 -4.86
N SER A 160 10.38 -76.40 -5.97
CA SER A 160 10.52 -76.96 -7.33
C SER A 160 11.96 -76.97 -7.84
N ARG A 161 12.78 -76.01 -7.39
CA ARG A 161 14.12 -75.69 -7.91
C ARG A 161 14.15 -75.51 -9.43
N SER A 162 13.03 -75.09 -10.03
CA SER A 162 12.90 -74.94 -11.47
C SER A 162 13.38 -73.55 -11.93
N ASN A 163 14.05 -73.50 -13.08
CA ASN A 163 14.44 -72.23 -13.72
C ASN A 163 13.25 -71.30 -14.01
N PRO A 164 12.09 -71.79 -14.50
CA PRO A 164 10.91 -70.96 -14.67
C PRO A 164 10.44 -70.27 -13.38
N ASP A 165 10.36 -71.00 -12.26
CA ASP A 165 9.89 -70.44 -11.00
C ASP A 165 10.89 -69.42 -10.42
N PHE A 166 12.19 -69.70 -10.58
CA PHE A 166 13.25 -68.75 -10.23
C PHE A 166 13.11 -67.43 -10.98
N SER A 167 12.95 -67.50 -12.30
CA SER A 167 12.79 -66.31 -13.15
C SER A 167 11.51 -65.54 -12.83
N GLY A 168 10.42 -66.24 -12.51
CA GLY A 168 9.15 -65.63 -12.11
C GLY A 168 9.21 -64.93 -10.75
N TRP A 169 9.95 -65.50 -9.79
CA TRP A 169 10.21 -64.85 -8.51
C TRP A 169 11.10 -63.62 -8.66
N LEU A 170 12.25 -63.73 -9.35
CA LEU A 170 13.14 -62.59 -9.60
C LEU A 170 12.45 -61.46 -10.36
N GLY A 171 11.64 -61.80 -11.37
CA GLY A 171 10.86 -60.82 -12.12
C GLY A 171 9.93 -60.03 -11.21
N HIS A 172 9.26 -60.70 -10.26
CA HIS A 172 8.41 -60.03 -9.28
C HIS A 172 9.22 -59.14 -8.32
N LEU A 173 10.36 -59.63 -7.81
CA LEU A 173 11.24 -58.87 -6.91
C LEU A 173 11.68 -57.55 -7.54
N PHE A 174 12.25 -57.59 -8.75
CA PHE A 174 12.74 -56.40 -9.43
C PHE A 174 11.60 -55.48 -9.91
N GLN A 175 10.45 -56.04 -10.29
CA GLN A 175 9.28 -55.23 -10.62
C GLN A 175 8.79 -54.45 -9.39
N THR A 176 8.70 -55.09 -8.22
CA THR A 176 8.28 -54.40 -7.00
C THR A 176 9.28 -53.31 -6.59
N ILE A 177 10.59 -53.54 -6.73
CA ILE A 177 11.60 -52.49 -6.51
C ILE A 177 11.40 -51.32 -7.48
N ALA A 178 11.19 -51.62 -8.76
CA ALA A 178 10.99 -50.59 -9.78
C ALA A 178 9.71 -49.78 -9.54
N ASP A 179 8.63 -50.40 -9.06
CA ASP A 179 7.37 -49.71 -8.77
C ASP A 179 7.45 -48.82 -7.53
N LEU A 180 8.27 -49.17 -6.53
CA LEU A 180 8.51 -48.36 -5.33
C LEU A 180 9.43 -47.14 -5.57
N LEU A 181 10.13 -47.08 -6.71
CA LEU A 181 11.11 -46.03 -7.02
C LEU A 181 10.69 -45.12 -8.19
N LYS A 182 9.45 -45.24 -8.66
CA LYS A 182 8.87 -44.38 -9.70
C LYS A 182 8.30 -43.10 -9.12
#